data_AF-A0A6V7TX18-F1
#
_entry.id   AF-A0A6V7TX18-F1
#
_cell.length_a   1.000
_cell.length_b   1.000
_cell.length_c   1.000
_cell.angle_alpha   90.00
_cell.angle_beta   90.00
_cell.angle_gamma   90.00
#
_symmetry.space_group_name_H-M   'P 1'
#
loop_
_entity.id
_entity.type
_entity.pdbx_description
1 polymer ?
#
loop_
_entity_poly.entity_id
_entity_poly.type
_entity_poly.pdbx_seq_one_letter_code
_entity_poly.pdbx_strand_id
1 'polypeptide(L)'
;MKNLSNEVKLDIFKYLNFNQLNVIQQTNKSFCGIVDRYKTELARKEVFSLEINWKYYVCKQVKCPSKSLHFQLNADTKAKWNDALKQQIPLFISQPKEIHEDEFDEAVNLFILFNYKDNNNKLPPKILHLQLKRYPKNIEELFFVRYWLEQLSSCYFENIKIKQAIFNPKIIDLLFDGSPPLQFYTKYFYLFGGYLNATFEFIYHHLKIFEPKGFYFDDTGRKRM
;
A
#
# COMPACT_ATOMS: atom_id res chain seq x y z
N MET A 1 21.50 -24.34 -11.25
CA MET A 1 20.05 -24.03 -11.11
C MET A 1 19.14 -24.71 -12.11
N LYS A 2 19.46 -24.86 -13.41
CA LYS A 2 18.48 -25.37 -14.42
C LYS A 2 17.83 -26.72 -14.04
N ASN A 3 18.59 -27.63 -13.44
CA ASN A 3 18.17 -28.99 -13.08
C ASN A 3 17.49 -29.10 -11.70
N LEU A 4 17.34 -28.00 -10.95
CA LEU A 4 16.64 -28.02 -9.67
C LEU A 4 15.12 -28.02 -9.89
N SER A 5 14.36 -28.60 -8.95
CA SER A 5 12.91 -28.47 -8.96
C SER A 5 12.49 -27.01 -8.74
N ASN A 6 11.24 -26.68 -9.07
CA ASN A 6 10.76 -25.31 -8.91
C ASN A 6 10.68 -24.90 -7.43
N GLU A 7 10.38 -25.85 -6.54
CA GLU A 7 10.33 -25.63 -5.09
C GLU A 7 11.71 -25.27 -4.54
N VAL A 8 12.76 -26.00 -4.94
CA VAL A 8 14.13 -25.70 -4.52
C VAL A 8 14.62 -24.37 -5.09
N LYS A 9 14.24 -24.03 -6.33
CA LYS A 9 14.55 -22.72 -6.93
C LYS A 9 13.86 -21.59 -6.18
N LEU A 10 12.58 -21.77 -5.83
CA LEU A 10 11.80 -20.83 -5.03
C LEU A 10 12.47 -20.59 -3.68
N ASP A 11 12.87 -21.65 -2.97
CA ASP A 11 13.55 -21.52 -1.68
C ASP A 11 14.87 -20.76 -1.79
N ILE A 12 15.65 -20.98 -2.86
CA ILE A 12 16.86 -20.19 -3.13
C ILE A 12 16.51 -18.72 -3.41
N PHE A 13 15.47 -18.47 -4.22
CA PHE A 13 15.07 -17.14 -4.62
C PHE A 13 14.54 -16.29 -3.45
N LYS A 14 14.00 -16.89 -2.38
CA LYS A 14 13.57 -16.19 -1.16
C LYS A 14 14.72 -15.45 -0.46
N TYR A 15 15.98 -15.83 -0.70
CA TYR A 15 17.15 -15.17 -0.12
C TYR A 15 17.70 -14.01 -0.97
N LEU A 16 17.08 -13.73 -2.11
CA LEU A 16 17.53 -12.69 -3.04
C LEU A 16 16.76 -11.40 -2.81
N ASN A 17 17.45 -10.27 -2.85
CA ASN A 17 16.79 -8.97 -2.81
C ASN A 17 16.11 -8.64 -4.15
N PHE A 18 15.28 -7.60 -4.17
CA PHE A 18 14.54 -7.19 -5.37
C PHE A 18 15.42 -6.98 -6.61
N ASN A 19 16.59 -6.35 -6.46
CA ASN A 19 17.49 -6.11 -7.59
C ASN A 19 18.06 -7.43 -8.13
N GLN A 20 18.43 -8.35 -7.24
CA GLN A 20 18.93 -9.68 -7.62
C GLN A 20 17.83 -10.51 -8.31
N LEU A 21 16.59 -10.47 -7.82
CA LEU A 21 15.45 -11.15 -8.43
C LEU A 21 15.11 -10.58 -9.81
N ASN A 22 15.17 -9.26 -9.97
CA ASN A 22 14.95 -8.62 -11.27
C ASN A 22 16.04 -9.03 -12.29
N VAL A 23 17.30 -9.12 -11.86
CA VAL A 23 18.38 -9.68 -12.70
C VAL A 23 18.09 -11.12 -13.09
N ILE A 24 17.69 -11.97 -12.13
CA ILE A 24 17.34 -13.38 -12.42
C ILE A 24 16.16 -13.48 -13.39
N GLN A 25 15.12 -12.66 -13.22
CA GLN A 25 13.96 -12.61 -14.12
C GLN A 25 14.38 -12.32 -15.58
N GLN A 26 15.37 -11.45 -15.77
CA GLN A 26 15.87 -11.07 -17.09
C GLN A 26 16.86 -12.09 -17.69
N THR A 27 17.46 -12.96 -16.88
CA THR A 27 18.47 -13.92 -17.37
C THR A 27 17.89 -15.09 -18.16
N ASN A 28 16.67 -15.54 -17.85
CA ASN A 28 16.06 -16.69 -18.54
C ASN A 28 14.53 -16.73 -18.41
N LYS A 29 13.82 -17.09 -19.50
CA LYS A 29 12.36 -17.26 -19.52
C LYS A 29 11.83 -18.24 -18.46
N SER A 30 12.56 -19.31 -18.15
CA SER A 30 12.19 -20.28 -17.11
C SER A 30 12.23 -19.64 -15.72
N PHE A 31 13.26 -18.85 -15.41
CA PHE A 31 13.32 -18.14 -14.13
C PHE A 31 12.31 -17.00 -14.07
N CYS A 32 12.08 -16.31 -15.19
CA CYS A 32 10.99 -15.35 -15.31
C CYS A 32 9.64 -15.98 -14.94
N GLY A 33 9.32 -17.15 -15.51
CA GLY A 33 8.09 -17.87 -15.18
C GLY A 33 7.99 -18.33 -13.72
N ILE A 34 9.10 -18.64 -13.05
CA ILE A 34 9.13 -18.96 -11.61
C ILE A 34 8.93 -17.70 -10.78
N VAL A 35 9.68 -16.63 -11.07
CA VAL A 35 9.57 -15.35 -10.37
C VAL A 35 8.17 -14.77 -10.52
N ASP A 36 7.56 -14.82 -11.71
CA ASP A 36 6.19 -14.36 -11.93
C ASP A 36 5.17 -15.24 -11.21
N ARG A 37 5.34 -16.56 -11.24
CA ARG A 37 4.46 -17.51 -10.53
C ARG A 37 4.48 -17.30 -9.02
N TYR A 38 5.64 -17.01 -8.45
CA TYR A 38 5.83 -16.83 -7.00
C TYR A 38 6.12 -15.37 -6.63
N LYS A 39 5.68 -14.42 -7.44
CA LYS A 39 6.03 -12.99 -7.29
C LYS A 39 5.64 -12.43 -5.93
N THR A 40 4.50 -12.87 -5.41
CA THR A 40 3.97 -12.52 -4.09
C THR A 40 4.83 -13.03 -2.93
N GLU A 41 5.61 -14.09 -3.15
CA GLU A 41 6.50 -14.72 -2.18
C GLU A 41 7.96 -14.26 -2.31
N LEU A 42 8.39 -13.92 -3.53
CA LEU A 42 9.80 -13.70 -3.86
C LEU A 42 10.23 -12.25 -3.88
N ALA A 43 9.55 -11.40 -4.66
CA ALA A 43 10.10 -10.11 -5.06
C ALA A 43 9.31 -8.97 -4.45
N ARG A 44 9.76 -8.49 -3.29
CA ARG A 44 9.24 -7.26 -2.69
C ARG A 44 10.30 -6.18 -2.69
N LYS A 45 9.98 -5.05 -3.32
CA LYS A 45 10.83 -3.86 -3.20
C LYS A 45 10.81 -3.39 -1.76
N GLU A 46 11.98 -3.33 -1.13
CA GLU A 46 12.09 -2.78 0.21
C GLU A 46 11.80 -1.28 0.20
N VAL A 47 10.92 -0.86 1.09
CA VAL A 47 10.51 0.51 1.32
C VAL A 47 10.64 0.78 2.80
N PHE A 48 11.27 1.87 3.17
CA PHE A 48 11.47 2.20 4.58
C PHE A 48 10.14 2.46 5.32
N SER A 49 9.23 3.26 4.76
CA SER A 49 7.98 3.59 5.45
C SER A 49 6.82 3.88 4.50
N LEU A 50 5.62 3.43 4.88
CA LEU A 50 4.34 3.87 4.33
C LEU A 50 3.58 4.65 5.40
N GLU A 51 3.20 5.90 5.11
CA GLU A 51 2.45 6.74 6.04
C GLU A 51 1.22 7.36 5.36
N ILE A 52 0.06 7.31 6.03
CA ILE A 52 -1.19 7.97 5.60
C ILE A 52 -1.50 9.12 6.55
N ASN A 53 -1.58 10.35 6.03
CA ASN A 53 -1.68 11.58 6.83
C ASN A 53 -2.53 12.65 6.11
N TRP A 54 -3.33 13.41 6.86
CA TRP A 54 -4.17 14.51 6.33
C TRP A 54 -3.43 15.84 6.31
N LYS A 55 -2.29 15.97 6.99
CA LYS A 55 -1.54 17.22 7.03
C LYS A 55 -1.06 17.61 5.63
N TYR A 56 -1.19 18.90 5.32
CA TYR A 56 -0.63 19.50 4.12
C TYR A 56 0.90 19.41 4.15
N TYR A 57 1.47 18.62 3.24
CA TYR A 57 2.90 18.71 2.94
C TYR A 57 3.05 19.29 1.53
N VAL A 58 3.89 20.31 1.40
CA VAL A 58 4.29 20.81 0.09
C VAL A 58 5.26 19.80 -0.50
N CYS A 59 4.79 18.99 -1.45
CA CYS A 59 5.57 17.93 -2.07
C CYS A 59 5.39 17.97 -3.60
N LYS A 60 6.40 17.49 -4.33
CA LYS A 60 6.33 17.41 -5.79
C LYS A 60 5.37 16.28 -6.17
N GLN A 61 4.19 16.63 -6.66
CA GLN A 61 3.20 15.66 -7.12
C GLN A 61 3.76 14.82 -8.26
N VAL A 62 3.64 13.49 -8.13
CA VAL A 62 3.93 12.57 -9.21
C VAL A 62 2.69 12.44 -10.08
N LYS A 63 2.80 12.86 -11.34
CA LYS A 63 1.73 12.67 -12.32
C LYS A 63 1.49 11.17 -12.53
N CYS A 64 0.24 10.77 -12.58
CA CYS A 64 -0.15 9.44 -13.04
C CYS A 64 0.50 9.16 -14.40
N PRO A 65 1.17 8.00 -14.60
CA PRO A 65 1.57 7.57 -15.93
C PRO A 65 0.29 7.26 -16.73
N SER A 66 -0.26 8.28 -17.39
CA SER A 66 -1.60 8.28 -17.99
C SER A 66 -1.78 7.35 -19.20
N LYS A 67 -0.80 6.51 -19.55
CA LYS A 67 -0.73 5.93 -20.90
C LYS A 67 -1.09 4.45 -21.05
N SER A 68 -1.36 3.67 -20.01
CA SER A 68 -1.79 2.28 -20.24
C SER A 68 -2.39 1.54 -19.04
N LEU A 69 -3.09 2.20 -18.12
CA LEU A 69 -3.86 1.50 -17.07
C LEU A 69 -5.15 0.91 -17.64
N HIS A 70 -5.01 0.00 -18.60
CA HIS A 70 -6.12 -0.78 -19.16
C HIS A 70 -6.32 -2.04 -18.32
N PHE A 71 -6.81 -1.87 -17.09
CA PHE A 71 -7.48 -2.97 -16.43
C PHE A 71 -8.77 -3.22 -17.22
N GLN A 72 -8.91 -4.39 -17.83
CA GLN A 72 -10.18 -4.78 -18.43
C GLN A 72 -11.17 -5.06 -17.30
N LEU A 73 -12.01 -4.07 -16.98
CA LEU A 73 -13.17 -4.29 -16.12
C LEU A 73 -14.22 -5.03 -16.94
N ASN A 74 -14.69 -6.16 -16.41
CA ASN A 74 -15.91 -6.76 -16.93
C ASN A 74 -17.12 -5.85 -16.60
N ALA A 75 -18.26 -6.14 -17.22
CA ALA A 75 -19.47 -5.33 -17.06
C ALA A 75 -19.93 -5.26 -15.59
N ASP A 76 -19.82 -6.37 -14.85
CA ASP A 76 -20.26 -6.46 -13.47
C ASP A 76 -19.40 -5.63 -12.52
N THR A 77 -18.07 -5.73 -12.61
CA THR A 77 -17.14 -4.93 -11.82
C THR A 77 -17.30 -3.44 -12.14
N LYS A 78 -17.49 -3.09 -13.42
CA LYS A 78 -17.76 -1.70 -13.82
C LYS A 78 -19.07 -1.19 -13.21
N ALA A 79 -20.11 -2.01 -13.16
CA ALA A 79 -21.38 -1.65 -12.51
C ALA A 79 -21.20 -1.42 -11.00
N LYS A 80 -20.49 -2.32 -10.30
CA LYS A 80 -20.16 -2.18 -8.87
C LYS A 80 -19.37 -0.90 -8.59
N TRP A 81 -18.38 -0.58 -9.42
CA TRP A 81 -17.60 0.65 -9.27
C TRP A 81 -18.45 1.91 -9.46
N ASN A 82 -19.33 1.93 -10.46
CA ASN A 82 -20.26 3.04 -10.64
C ASN A 82 -21.23 3.20 -9.46
N ASP A 83 -21.73 2.09 -8.91
CA ASP A 83 -22.60 2.12 -7.73
C ASP A 83 -21.86 2.67 -6.50
N ALA A 84 -20.62 2.24 -6.26
CA ALA A 84 -19.76 2.77 -5.20
C ALA A 84 -19.50 4.28 -5.32
N LEU A 85 -19.30 4.78 -6.55
CA LEU A 85 -19.16 6.23 -6.83
C LEU A 85 -20.45 6.99 -6.51
N LYS A 86 -21.62 6.45 -6.90
CA LYS A 86 -22.93 7.05 -6.59
C LYS A 86 -23.21 7.10 -5.09
N GLN A 87 -22.84 6.04 -4.37
CA GLN A 87 -22.95 5.96 -2.91
C GLN A 87 -21.89 6.80 -2.18
N GLN A 88 -20.93 7.37 -2.91
CA GLN A 88 -19.81 8.13 -2.36
C GLN A 88 -19.05 7.34 -1.28
N ILE A 89 -18.74 6.07 -1.56
CA ILE A 89 -17.95 5.26 -0.61
C ILE A 89 -16.56 5.90 -0.46
N PRO A 90 -16.13 6.26 0.78
CA PRO A 90 -14.84 6.91 0.97
C PRO A 90 -13.68 5.93 0.77
N LEU A 91 -12.60 6.41 0.16
CA LEU A 91 -11.33 5.70 0.01
C LEU A 91 -10.63 5.47 1.35
N PHE A 92 -10.80 6.40 2.28
CA PHE A 92 -10.19 6.34 3.61
C PHE A 92 -11.21 6.49 4.71
N ILE A 93 -10.98 5.77 5.80
CA ILE A 93 -11.69 5.93 7.05
C ILE A 93 -10.78 6.74 7.97
N SER A 94 -11.30 7.87 8.47
CA SER A 94 -10.59 8.76 9.39
C SER A 94 -10.88 8.38 10.84
N GLN A 95 -9.91 8.62 11.72
CA GLN A 95 -10.17 8.56 13.16
C GLN A 95 -11.05 9.74 13.62
N PRO A 96 -11.94 9.52 14.59
CA PRO A 96 -12.68 10.59 15.23
C PRO A 96 -11.78 11.29 16.26
N LYS A 97 -10.91 12.22 15.83
CA LYS A 97 -10.24 13.16 16.76
C LYS A 97 -10.16 14.55 16.16
N GLU A 98 -10.77 15.51 16.86
CA GLU A 98 -10.50 16.96 16.92
C GLU A 98 -10.04 17.65 15.62
N ILE A 99 -10.64 17.33 14.48
CA ILE A 99 -10.53 18.17 13.28
C ILE A 99 -11.83 18.97 13.25
N HIS A 100 -11.72 20.30 13.28
CA HIS A 100 -12.86 21.19 13.08
C HIS A 100 -13.57 20.78 11.79
N GLU A 101 -14.89 20.64 11.84
CA GLU A 101 -15.72 20.13 10.73
C GLU A 101 -15.50 20.90 9.41
N ASP A 102 -14.95 22.11 9.51
CA ASP A 102 -14.65 23.02 8.41
C ASP A 102 -13.36 22.68 7.61
N GLU A 103 -12.51 21.77 8.12
CA GLU A 103 -11.25 21.34 7.48
C GLU A 103 -11.24 19.86 7.08
N PHE A 104 -12.41 19.28 6.79
CA PHE A 104 -12.44 17.97 6.10
C PHE A 104 -11.92 18.13 4.68
N ASP A 105 -10.60 18.10 4.57
CA ASP A 105 -9.91 18.16 3.30
C ASP A 105 -10.41 17.03 2.40
N GLU A 106 -10.78 17.32 1.16
CA GLU A 106 -11.22 16.30 0.20
C GLU A 106 -10.10 15.27 -0.11
N ALA A 107 -8.88 15.47 0.40
CA ALA A 107 -7.71 14.66 0.06
C ALA A 107 -6.90 14.20 1.27
N VAL A 108 -6.33 13.00 1.14
CA VAL A 108 -5.38 12.39 2.07
C VAL A 108 -4.05 12.23 1.36
N ASN A 109 -2.97 12.44 2.10
CA ASN A 109 -1.61 12.28 1.58
C ASN A 109 -1.06 10.90 1.95
N LEU A 110 -0.71 10.12 0.92
CA LEU A 110 0.01 8.86 1.05
C LEU A 110 1.51 9.11 0.79
N PHE A 111 2.32 8.87 1.81
CA PHE A 111 3.77 9.01 1.76
C PHE A 111 4.45 7.65 1.70
N ILE A 112 5.34 7.49 0.73
CA ILE A 112 6.15 6.29 0.54
C ILE A 112 7.61 6.74 0.65
N LEU A 113 8.26 6.37 1.75
CA LEU A 113 9.64 6.71 2.04
C LEU A 113 10.51 5.54 1.63
N PHE A 114 11.38 5.72 0.64
CA PHE A 114 12.25 4.62 0.18
C PHE A 114 13.43 4.39 1.13
N ASN A 115 14.05 5.47 1.62
CA ASN A 115 15.23 5.38 2.48
C ASN A 115 15.10 6.37 3.64
N TYR A 116 15.36 5.90 4.85
CA TYR A 116 15.68 6.76 5.99
C TYR A 116 17.18 6.96 6.02
N LYS A 117 17.62 8.19 6.28
CA LYS A 117 19.04 8.45 6.45
C LYS A 117 19.38 8.42 7.92
N ASP A 118 20.36 7.59 8.24
CA ASP A 118 21.16 7.74 9.44
C ASP A 118 21.85 9.12 9.42
N ASN A 119 22.08 9.69 10.61
CA ASN A 119 22.43 11.09 10.88
C ASN A 119 23.69 11.61 10.18
N ASN A 120 24.43 10.76 9.45
CA ASN A 120 25.74 11.05 8.88
C ASN A 120 25.75 11.32 7.36
N ASN A 121 24.61 11.36 6.64
CA ASN A 121 24.60 11.50 5.16
C ASN A 121 23.69 12.64 4.61
N LYS A 122 24.30 13.60 3.89
CA LYS A 122 23.76 14.94 3.52
C LYS A 122 22.55 15.03 2.54
N LEU A 123 22.17 14.01 1.78
CA LEU A 123 20.98 14.12 0.88
C LEU A 123 19.64 13.88 1.62
N PRO A 124 18.54 14.55 1.25
CA PRO A 124 17.22 14.30 1.81
C PRO A 124 16.69 12.88 1.52
N PRO A 125 15.73 12.37 2.31
CA PRO A 125 15.05 11.12 2.02
C PRO A 125 14.32 11.19 0.67
N LYS A 126 14.34 10.08 -0.08
CA LYS A 126 13.52 9.94 -1.30
C LYS A 126 12.09 9.62 -0.88
N ILE A 127 11.19 10.58 -1.08
CA ILE A 127 9.77 10.47 -0.74
C ILE A 127 8.96 10.50 -2.03
N LEU A 128 8.09 9.51 -2.20
CA LEU A 128 6.98 9.57 -3.15
C LEU A 128 5.74 10.01 -2.37
N HIS A 129 5.08 11.04 -2.88
CA HIS A 129 3.87 11.62 -2.31
C HIS A 129 2.73 11.48 -3.32
N LEU A 130 1.65 10.86 -2.87
CA LEU A 130 0.41 10.71 -3.63
C LEU A 130 -0.71 11.40 -2.85
N GLN A 131 -1.29 12.43 -3.46
CA GLN A 131 -2.50 13.07 -2.94
C GLN A 131 -3.71 12.34 -3.49
N LEU A 132 -4.48 11.70 -2.62
CA LEU A 132 -5.60 10.85 -2.97
C LEU A 132 -6.88 11.46 -2.42
N LYS A 133 -7.89 11.64 -3.28
CA LYS A 133 -9.19 12.15 -2.83
C LYS A 133 -9.87 11.13 -1.92
N ARG A 134 -10.52 11.61 -0.87
CA ARG A 134 -11.37 10.81 0.02
C ARG A 134 -12.53 10.21 -0.75
N TYR A 135 -13.15 10.97 -1.64
CA TYR A 135 -14.25 10.50 -2.49
C TYR A 135 -13.81 10.53 -3.95
N PRO A 136 -13.48 9.37 -4.54
CA PRO A 136 -13.23 9.26 -5.97
C PRO A 136 -14.45 9.78 -6.75
N LYS A 137 -14.22 10.62 -7.77
CA LYS A 137 -15.30 11.26 -8.55
C LYS A 137 -15.64 10.51 -9.84
N ASN A 138 -14.74 9.62 -10.29
CA ASN A 138 -14.91 8.86 -11.52
C ASN A 138 -14.11 7.55 -11.49
N ILE A 139 -14.34 6.72 -12.51
CA ILE A 139 -13.66 5.41 -12.67
C ILE A 139 -12.15 5.57 -12.84
N GLU A 140 -11.67 6.64 -13.48
CA GLU A 140 -10.23 6.87 -13.69
C GLU A 140 -9.49 7.08 -12.37
N GLU A 141 -10.10 7.80 -11.42
CA GLU A 141 -9.57 7.95 -10.07
C GLU A 141 -9.53 6.61 -9.33
N LEU A 142 -10.54 5.75 -9.49
CA LEU A 142 -10.52 4.39 -8.93
C LEU A 142 -9.43 3.51 -9.56
N PHE A 143 -9.19 3.61 -10.88
CA PHE A 143 -8.08 2.93 -11.53
C PHE A 143 -6.73 3.40 -11.01
N PHE A 144 -6.56 4.70 -10.81
CA PHE A 144 -5.35 5.26 -10.26
C PHE A 144 -5.06 4.69 -8.86
N VAL A 145 -6.08 4.63 -8.01
CA VAL A 145 -5.97 4.05 -6.67
C VAL A 145 -5.63 2.56 -6.75
N ARG A 146 -6.38 1.77 -7.53
CA ARG A 146 -6.13 0.32 -7.70
C ARG A 146 -4.69 0.07 -8.15
N TYR A 147 -4.23 0.80 -9.17
CA TYR A 147 -2.87 0.67 -9.67
C TYR A 147 -1.83 0.87 -8.56
N TRP A 148 -1.93 1.96 -7.79
CA TRP A 148 -0.98 2.23 -6.72
C TRP A 148 -1.05 1.21 -5.59
N LEU A 149 -2.25 0.78 -5.20
CA LEU A 149 -2.42 -0.29 -4.21
C LEU A 149 -1.74 -1.59 -4.67
N GLU A 150 -1.88 -1.95 -5.95
CA GLU A 150 -1.21 -3.11 -6.54
C GLU A 150 0.32 -2.95 -6.61
N GLN A 151 0.82 -1.76 -6.92
CA GLN A 151 2.27 -1.49 -6.86
C GLN A 151 2.79 -1.60 -5.42
N LEU A 152 2.02 -1.15 -4.44
CA LEU A 152 2.40 -1.17 -3.02
C LEU A 152 2.30 -2.56 -2.41
N SER A 153 1.37 -3.42 -2.84
CA SER A 153 1.32 -4.82 -2.38
C SER A 153 2.51 -5.65 -2.85
N SER A 154 3.18 -5.19 -3.90
CA SER A 154 4.46 -5.74 -4.37
C SER A 154 5.68 -5.19 -3.60
N CYS A 155 5.48 -4.42 -2.54
CA CYS A 155 6.54 -3.88 -1.69
C CYS A 155 6.60 -4.59 -0.32
N TYR A 156 7.77 -4.52 0.32
CA TYR A 156 7.98 -4.90 1.71
C TYR A 156 8.34 -3.65 2.47
N PHE A 157 7.59 -3.35 3.52
CA PHE A 157 7.76 -2.12 4.28
C PHE A 157 8.48 -2.39 5.60
N GLU A 158 9.58 -1.72 5.87
CA GLU A 158 10.17 -1.75 7.22
C GLU A 158 9.14 -1.23 8.23
N ASN A 159 8.44 -0.14 7.87
CA ASN A 159 7.42 0.47 8.72
C ASN A 159 6.12 0.75 7.94
N ILE A 160 4.97 0.43 8.50
CA ILE A 160 3.67 0.99 8.10
C ILE A 160 3.12 1.77 9.28
N LYS A 161 2.82 3.06 9.08
CA LYS A 161 2.32 3.95 10.14
C LYS A 161 0.94 4.49 9.81
N ILE A 162 -0.02 4.15 10.66
CA ILE A 162 -1.40 4.64 10.58
C ILE A 162 -1.59 5.69 11.68
N LYS A 163 -1.63 6.96 11.27
CA LYS A 163 -1.76 8.09 12.20
C LYS A 163 -3.17 8.65 12.29
N GLN A 164 -3.84 8.81 11.15
CA GLN A 164 -5.10 9.57 11.07
C GLN A 164 -6.12 8.97 10.11
N ALA A 165 -5.66 8.27 9.06
CA ALA A 165 -6.51 7.57 8.11
C ALA A 165 -5.95 6.19 7.78
N ILE A 166 -6.86 5.31 7.40
CA ILE A 166 -6.57 3.99 6.85
C ILE A 166 -7.44 3.79 5.61
N PHE A 167 -6.97 2.98 4.66
CA PHE A 167 -7.80 2.61 3.52
C PHE A 167 -9.07 1.90 4.00
N ASN A 168 -10.20 2.25 3.39
CA ASN A 168 -11.48 1.62 3.68
C ASN A 168 -11.48 0.17 3.16
N PRO A 169 -11.62 -0.87 3.99
CA PRO A 169 -11.64 -2.26 3.52
C PRO A 169 -12.68 -2.50 2.41
N LYS A 170 -13.86 -1.88 2.54
CA LYS A 170 -14.93 -1.99 1.53
C LYS A 170 -14.50 -1.50 0.14
N ILE A 171 -13.67 -0.45 0.07
CA ILE A 171 -13.16 0.04 -1.23
C ILE A 171 -12.09 -0.89 -1.77
N ILE A 172 -11.25 -1.49 -0.91
CA ILE A 172 -10.22 -2.43 -1.32
C ILE A 172 -10.90 -3.67 -1.93
N ASP A 173 -11.87 -4.23 -1.23
CA ASP A 173 -12.62 -5.40 -1.71
C ASP A 173 -13.29 -5.12 -3.05
N LEU A 174 -13.86 -3.93 -3.22
CA LEU A 174 -14.44 -3.48 -4.49
C LEU A 174 -13.39 -3.38 -5.61
N LEU A 175 -12.21 -2.81 -5.33
CA LEU A 175 -11.16 -2.59 -6.33
C LEU A 175 -10.50 -3.90 -6.78
N PHE A 176 -10.43 -4.88 -5.88
CA PHE A 176 -9.78 -6.18 -6.07
C PHE A 176 -10.76 -7.35 -6.19
N ASP A 177 -12.05 -7.08 -6.37
CA ASP A 177 -13.07 -8.10 -6.62
C ASP A 177 -12.71 -8.95 -7.85
N GLY A 178 -12.72 -10.28 -7.68
CA GLY A 178 -12.28 -11.23 -8.71
C GLY A 178 -10.77 -11.32 -8.92
N SER A 179 -9.96 -10.72 -8.04
CA SER A 179 -8.49 -10.85 -8.01
C SER A 179 -8.02 -11.34 -6.64
N PRO A 180 -6.75 -11.80 -6.49
CA PRO A 180 -6.22 -12.17 -5.18
C PRO A 180 -6.36 -11.01 -4.18
N PRO A 181 -6.68 -11.29 -2.91
CA PRO A 181 -6.83 -10.26 -1.89
C PRO A 181 -5.59 -9.37 -1.79
N LEU A 182 -5.79 -8.06 -1.72
CA LEU A 182 -4.71 -7.11 -1.49
C LEU A 182 -4.06 -7.39 -0.13
N GLN A 183 -2.75 -7.60 -0.12
CA GLN A 183 -1.96 -7.75 1.10
C GLN A 183 -0.75 -6.81 1.11
N PHE A 184 -0.58 -6.11 2.22
CA PHE A 184 0.61 -5.35 2.57
C PHE A 184 1.47 -6.16 3.52
N TYR A 185 2.78 -5.99 3.36
CA TYR A 185 3.75 -6.77 4.09
C TYR A 185 4.70 -5.85 4.80
N THR A 186 4.81 -6.01 6.12
CA THR A 186 5.65 -5.13 6.92
C THR A 186 6.39 -5.86 8.02
N LYS A 187 7.50 -5.26 8.46
CA LYS A 187 8.20 -5.64 9.67
C LYS A 187 7.55 -5.03 10.91
N TYR A 188 7.30 -3.72 10.86
CA TYR A 188 6.75 -2.95 11.97
C TYR A 188 5.50 -2.19 11.54
N PHE A 189 4.39 -2.44 12.21
CA PHE A 189 3.14 -1.71 12.09
C PHE A 189 2.95 -0.81 13.31
N TYR A 190 2.81 0.48 13.06
CA TYR A 190 2.56 1.48 14.09
C TYR A 190 1.16 2.04 13.94
N LEU A 191 0.43 1.94 15.02
CA LEU A 191 -0.94 2.36 15.10
C LEU A 191 -1.04 3.46 16.16
N PHE A 192 -1.40 4.70 15.75
CA PHE A 192 -1.51 5.87 16.63
C PHE A 192 -2.96 6.34 16.76
N GLY A 193 -3.44 6.66 17.97
CA GLY A 193 -4.76 7.28 18.19
C GLY A 193 -5.91 6.36 18.64
N GLY A 194 -7.16 6.72 18.33
CA GLY A 194 -8.37 5.97 18.73
C GLY A 194 -9.03 5.30 17.53
N TYR A 195 -9.34 4.02 17.62
CA TYR A 195 -9.63 3.19 16.43
C TYR A 195 -11.10 2.82 16.28
N LEU A 196 -11.49 2.69 15.02
CA LEU A 196 -12.78 2.18 14.59
C LEU A 196 -12.64 0.69 14.26
N ASN A 197 -13.74 -0.07 14.32
CA ASN A 197 -13.76 -1.49 13.94
C ASN A 197 -13.13 -1.72 12.55
N ALA A 198 -13.38 -0.81 11.61
CA ALA A 198 -12.82 -0.92 10.26
C ALA A 198 -11.29 -0.85 10.19
N THR A 199 -10.61 -0.29 11.19
CA THR A 199 -9.15 -0.34 11.30
C THR A 199 -8.67 -1.77 11.55
N PHE A 200 -9.35 -2.49 12.46
CA PHE A 200 -9.02 -3.88 12.74
C PHE A 200 -9.34 -4.79 11.56
N GLU A 201 -10.45 -4.54 10.85
CA GLU A 201 -10.78 -5.25 9.61
C GLU A 201 -9.66 -5.10 8.56
N PHE A 202 -9.16 -3.88 8.36
CA PHE A 202 -8.04 -3.67 7.44
C PHE A 202 -6.80 -4.46 7.87
N ILE A 203 -6.44 -4.39 9.15
CA ILE A 203 -5.24 -5.08 9.67
C ILE A 203 -5.38 -6.59 9.49
N TYR A 204 -6.55 -7.14 9.83
CA TYR A 204 -6.79 -8.58 9.79
C TYR A 204 -6.76 -9.13 8.36
N HIS A 205 -7.38 -8.42 7.41
CA HIS A 205 -7.53 -8.90 6.03
C HIS A 205 -6.42 -8.49 5.08
N HIS A 206 -5.79 -7.33 5.29
CA HIS A 206 -4.88 -6.73 4.32
C HIS A 206 -3.45 -6.52 4.83
N LEU A 207 -3.13 -6.90 6.07
CA LEU A 207 -1.77 -6.74 6.62
C LEU A 207 -1.16 -8.07 7.06
N LYS A 208 0.11 -8.27 6.72
CA LYS A 208 0.95 -9.37 7.18
C LYS A 208 2.21 -8.82 7.84
N ILE A 209 2.39 -9.15 9.12
CA ILE A 209 3.53 -8.75 9.94
C ILE A 209 4.46 -9.95 10.10
N PHE A 210 5.74 -9.79 9.73
CA PHE A 210 6.69 -10.91 9.73
C PHE A 210 7.45 -11.11 11.04
N GLU A 211 7.58 -10.08 11.88
CA GLU A 211 8.35 -10.19 13.11
C GLU A 211 7.47 -10.17 14.38
N PRO A 212 7.80 -11.01 15.40
CA PRO A 212 6.98 -11.17 16.60
C PRO A 212 6.89 -9.92 17.49
N LYS A 213 7.74 -8.90 17.26
CA LYS A 213 7.70 -7.61 17.96
C LYS A 213 7.09 -6.49 17.10
N GLY A 214 6.47 -6.85 15.97
CA GLY A 214 6.14 -5.97 14.85
C GLY A 214 4.88 -5.13 14.97
N PHE A 215 4.19 -5.08 16.11
CA PHE A 215 2.98 -4.28 16.27
C PHE A 215 3.14 -3.32 17.45
N TYR A 216 3.13 -2.02 17.15
CA TYR A 216 3.26 -0.95 18.12
C TYR A 216 1.99 -0.13 18.18
N PHE A 217 1.52 0.07 19.40
CA PHE A 217 0.32 0.82 19.69
C PHE A 217 0.67 2.02 20.55
N ASP A 218 0.32 3.21 20.08
CA ASP A 218 0.54 4.46 20.80
C ASP A 218 -0.79 5.19 21.03
N ASP A 219 -1.27 5.17 22.28
CA ASP A 219 -2.46 5.88 22.75
C ASP A 219 -2.13 7.19 23.47
N THR A 220 -1.05 7.88 23.08
CA THR A 220 -0.68 9.20 23.64
C THR A 220 -1.71 10.32 23.43
N GLY A 221 -2.92 9.99 22.96
CA GLY A 221 -4.09 10.88 23.01
C GLY A 221 -4.67 11.12 24.41
N ARG A 222 -4.24 10.42 25.46
CA ARG A 222 -4.51 10.90 26.83
C ARG A 222 -3.48 11.97 27.16
N LYS A 223 -3.86 13.23 26.96
CA LYS A 223 -3.27 14.36 27.69
C LYS A 223 -3.13 13.91 29.15
N ARG A 224 -1.90 13.77 29.65
CA ARG A 224 -1.66 13.88 31.08
C ARG A 224 -2.14 15.28 31.45
N MET A 225 -3.28 15.36 32.14
CA MET A 225 -3.61 16.51 32.96
C MET A 225 -2.52 16.68 34.02
#